data_AF-A0A1A8DJ77-F1
#
_entry.id   AF-A0A1A8DJ77-F1
#
_cell.length_a   1.000
_cell.length_b   1.000
_cell.length_c   1.000
_cell.angle_alpha   90.00
_cell.angle_beta   90.00
_cell.angle_gamma   90.00
#
_symmetry.space_group_name_H-M   'P 1'
#
loop_
_entity.id
_entity.type
_entity.pdbx_description
1 polymer ?
#
loop_
_entity_poly.entity_id
_entity_poly.type
_entity_poly.pdbx_seq_one_letter_code
_entity_poly.pdbx_strand_id
1 'polypeptide(L)'
;SRLCQDHFEQNQFEEIARSSAGGKKLKPNAIPTLFSAGEPPYPAVTSPYILLPLKPEPVEKELNFGDHGYARRSLLPGMEEEDAERTDGDQHHCTQCQLLKKKLEQEMQHTARLQREAEEMKKRLYRLDRIEKGLQNFLYEDQVRALSLAKRSRRAVWSPET
;
A
#
# COMPACT_ATOMS: atom_id res chain seq x y z
N SER A 1 18.79 -31.93 -16.07
CA SER A 1 18.84 -30.45 -16.01
C SER A 1 18.96 -30.05 -14.54
N ARG A 2 20.05 -29.40 -14.13
CA ARG A 2 20.30 -28.98 -12.73
C ARG A 2 19.35 -27.86 -12.27
N LEU A 3 18.86 -27.05 -13.20
CA LEU A 3 17.97 -25.90 -12.96
C LEU A 3 16.61 -26.27 -12.36
N CYS A 4 16.18 -27.54 -12.46
CA CYS A 4 14.89 -27.96 -11.90
C CYS A 4 14.93 -28.13 -10.37
N GLN A 5 16.10 -28.31 -9.75
CA GLN A 5 16.18 -28.56 -8.30
C GLN A 5 16.06 -27.27 -7.47
N ASP A 6 16.50 -26.13 -8.02
CA ASP A 6 16.48 -24.85 -7.29
C ASP A 6 15.08 -24.23 -7.23
N HIS A 7 14.19 -24.63 -8.14
CA HIS A 7 12.88 -24.01 -8.31
C HIS A 7 11.71 -24.87 -7.81
N PHE A 8 11.97 -26.04 -7.22
CA PHE A 8 10.93 -26.97 -6.77
C PHE A 8 11.34 -27.64 -5.46
N GLU A 9 10.38 -27.87 -4.58
CA GLU A 9 10.63 -28.52 -3.29
C GLU A 9 11.02 -30.00 -3.44
N GLN A 10 11.87 -30.50 -2.54
CA GLN A 10 12.39 -31.87 -2.61
C GLN A 10 11.28 -32.95 -2.58
N ASN A 11 10.16 -32.66 -1.91
CA ASN A 11 9.00 -33.56 -1.80
C ASN A 11 8.15 -33.65 -3.09
N GLN A 12 8.41 -32.78 -4.07
CA GLN A 12 7.77 -32.77 -5.38
C GLN A 12 8.51 -33.64 -6.40
N PHE A 13 9.61 -34.29 -6.00
CA PHE A 13 10.31 -35.25 -6.83
C PHE A 13 9.90 -36.69 -6.47
N GLU A 14 9.70 -37.51 -7.49
CA GLU A 14 9.52 -38.95 -7.39
C GLU A 14 10.78 -39.66 -7.88
N GLU A 15 11.17 -40.72 -7.15
CA GLU A 15 12.30 -41.56 -7.50
C GLU A 15 11.85 -42.60 -8.53
N ILE A 16 12.39 -42.51 -9.75
CA ILE A 16 12.03 -43.45 -10.82
C ILE A 16 12.96 -44.65 -10.73
N ALA A 17 12.46 -45.74 -10.13
CA ALA A 17 13.16 -47.03 -10.01
C ALA A 17 13.52 -47.69 -11.37
N ARG A 18 13.06 -47.15 -12.51
CA ARG A 18 13.25 -47.72 -13.85
C ARG A 18 14.20 -46.94 -14.77
N SER A 19 14.90 -45.91 -14.27
CA SER A 19 15.92 -45.22 -15.07
C SER A 19 17.31 -45.79 -14.79
N SER A 20 18.04 -46.18 -15.83
CA SER A 20 19.41 -46.70 -15.75
C SER A 20 20.44 -45.70 -15.19
N ALA A 21 20.01 -44.46 -14.89
CA ALA A 21 20.83 -43.37 -14.36
C ALA A 21 20.32 -42.81 -13.01
N GLY A 22 19.38 -43.48 -12.32
CA GLY A 22 18.94 -43.09 -10.97
C GLY A 22 18.33 -41.68 -10.89
N GLY A 23 17.62 -41.26 -11.93
CA GLY A 23 17.09 -39.90 -12.05
C GLY A 23 15.81 -39.67 -11.23
N LYS A 24 15.79 -38.59 -10.45
CA LYS A 24 14.57 -38.05 -9.82
C LYS A 24 13.80 -37.20 -10.84
N LYS A 25 12.48 -37.33 -10.90
CA LYS A 25 11.61 -36.54 -11.79
C LYS A 25 10.57 -35.79 -10.97
N LEU A 26 10.18 -34.60 -11.44
CA LEU A 26 9.08 -33.84 -10.84
C LEU A 26 7.74 -34.58 -10.99
N LYS A 27 6.90 -34.48 -9.96
CA LYS A 27 5.50 -34.87 -9.98
C LYS A 27 4.74 -34.09 -11.05
N PRO A 28 3.69 -34.66 -11.67
CA PRO A 28 2.86 -33.95 -12.66
C PRO A 28 2.25 -32.64 -12.13
N ASN A 29 2.00 -32.57 -10.82
CA ASN A 29 1.43 -31.40 -10.14
C ASN A 29 2.48 -30.59 -9.36
N ALA A 30 3.76 -30.67 -9.74
CA ALA A 30 4.81 -29.89 -9.09
C ALA A 30 4.59 -28.40 -9.34
N ILE A 31 4.56 -27.61 -8.27
CA ILE A 31 4.37 -26.16 -8.32
C ILE A 31 5.74 -25.52 -8.02
N PRO A 32 6.27 -24.65 -8.90
CA PRO A 32 7.52 -23.97 -8.63
C PRO A 32 7.46 -23.15 -7.34
N THR A 33 8.54 -23.14 -6.56
CA THR A 33 8.67 -22.38 -5.31
C THR A 33 8.45 -20.88 -5.50
N LEU A 34 8.69 -20.35 -6.71
CA LEU A 34 8.34 -18.97 -7.09
C LEU A 34 6.85 -18.63 -6.89
N PHE A 35 5.97 -19.64 -6.95
CA PHE A 35 4.52 -19.50 -6.74
C PHE A 35 4.06 -19.97 -5.36
N SER A 36 4.96 -20.58 -4.57
CA SER A 36 4.74 -20.76 -3.14
C SER A 36 4.86 -19.38 -2.50
N ALA A 37 3.77 -18.62 -2.56
CA ALA A 37 3.55 -17.51 -1.65
C ALA A 37 3.50 -18.09 -0.23
N GLY A 38 4.67 -18.25 0.38
CA GLY A 38 4.77 -18.14 1.82
C GLY A 38 4.07 -16.85 2.23
N GLU A 39 3.44 -16.85 3.40
CA GLU A 39 2.76 -15.68 3.96
C GLU A 39 3.68 -14.45 3.75
N PRO A 40 3.26 -13.44 2.96
CA PRO A 40 4.15 -12.33 2.66
C PRO A 40 4.53 -11.70 4.02
N PRO A 41 5.82 -11.49 4.31
CA PRO A 41 6.21 -10.80 5.53
C PRO A 41 5.67 -9.38 5.41
N TYR A 42 4.51 -9.16 6.03
CA TYR A 42 3.92 -7.85 6.11
C TYR A 42 4.64 -7.07 7.22
N PRO A 43 5.01 -5.81 6.99
CA PRO A 43 4.77 -5.00 5.80
C PRO A 43 5.94 -5.03 4.82
N ALA A 44 5.61 -5.06 3.52
CA ALA A 44 6.51 -4.64 2.46
C ALA A 44 6.88 -3.17 2.70
N VAL A 45 8.00 -2.95 3.38
CA VAL A 45 8.68 -1.66 3.40
C VAL A 45 9.06 -1.38 1.95
N THR A 46 8.33 -0.46 1.35
CA THR A 46 8.61 0.11 0.04
C THR A 46 10.02 0.73 0.08
N SER A 47 11.01 -0.03 -0.37
CA SER A 47 12.33 0.51 -0.69
C SER A 47 12.20 1.46 -1.89
N PRO A 48 12.72 2.69 -1.81
CA PRO A 48 12.56 3.71 -2.85
C PRO A 48 13.61 3.48 -3.95
N TYR A 49 13.43 2.46 -4.78
CA TYR A 49 14.31 2.22 -5.94
C TYR A 49 13.51 1.88 -7.20
N ILE A 50 12.47 2.66 -7.49
CA ILE A 50 11.95 2.76 -8.87
C ILE A 50 11.62 4.23 -9.15
N LEU A 51 12.66 5.05 -9.27
CA LEU A 51 12.59 6.31 -10.01
C LEU A 51 12.98 6.01 -11.46
N LEU A 52 12.01 5.57 -12.26
CA LEU A 52 12.09 5.67 -13.72
C LEU A 52 11.17 6.82 -14.15
N PRO A 53 11.68 7.87 -14.82
CA PRO A 53 10.86 8.99 -15.25
C PRO A 53 9.99 8.57 -16.42
N LEU A 54 8.72 8.28 -16.17
CA LEU A 54 7.71 8.18 -17.22
C LEU A 54 7.31 9.60 -17.63
N LYS A 55 7.72 10.00 -18.83
CA LYS A 55 7.21 11.18 -19.52
C LYS A 55 5.68 11.10 -19.64
N PRO A 56 4.94 12.22 -19.49
CA PRO A 56 3.52 12.26 -19.82
C PRO A 56 3.33 12.53 -21.32
N GLU A 57 2.60 11.65 -21.99
CA GLU A 57 1.95 11.92 -23.29
C GLU A 57 0.45 11.60 -23.12
N PRO A 58 -0.46 12.47 -23.60
CA PRO A 58 -1.88 12.35 -23.31
C PRO A 58 -2.61 11.68 -24.48
N VAL A 59 -3.21 10.51 -24.25
CA VAL A 59 -4.31 10.04 -25.10
C VAL A 59 -5.38 9.45 -24.21
N GLU A 60 -6.44 10.23 -24.04
CA GLU A 60 -7.75 9.77 -23.60
C GLU A 60 -8.20 8.64 -24.52
N LYS A 61 -8.20 7.43 -24.00
CA LYS A 61 -8.97 6.33 -24.58
C LYS A 61 -9.83 5.79 -23.48
N GLU A 62 -11.11 6.14 -23.54
CA GLU A 62 -12.17 5.56 -22.74
C GLU A 62 -11.97 4.03 -22.67
N LEU A 63 -11.52 3.54 -21.52
CA LEU A 63 -11.61 2.12 -21.22
C LEU A 63 -13.10 1.85 -21.00
N ASN A 64 -13.76 1.48 -22.08
CA ASN A 64 -14.98 0.67 -22.07
C ASN A 64 -14.74 -0.45 -21.07
N PHE A 65 -15.39 -0.37 -19.90
CA PHE A 65 -15.44 -1.45 -18.94
C PHE A 65 -16.19 -2.60 -19.61
N GLY A 66 -15.44 -3.49 -20.25
CA GLY A 66 -15.95 -4.74 -20.80
C GLY A 66 -16.64 -5.49 -19.67
N ASP A 67 -17.97 -5.53 -19.75
CA ASP A 67 -18.85 -6.27 -18.86
C ASP A 67 -18.38 -7.73 -18.81
N HIS A 68 -17.77 -8.12 -17.69
CA HIS A 68 -17.21 -9.45 -17.46
C HIS A 68 -18.36 -10.45 -17.28
N GLY A 69 -18.95 -10.89 -18.40
CA GLY A 69 -20.12 -11.77 -18.44
C GLY A 69 -19.96 -13.12 -17.73
N TYR A 70 -18.74 -13.53 -17.36
CA TYR A 70 -18.50 -14.75 -16.58
C TYR A 70 -18.92 -14.63 -15.10
N ALA A 71 -19.17 -13.41 -14.60
CA ALA A 71 -19.69 -13.19 -13.24
C ALA A 71 -21.23 -13.09 -13.18
N ARG A 72 -21.93 -13.17 -14.33
CA ARG A 72 -23.39 -13.23 -14.32
C ARG A 72 -23.82 -14.62 -13.89
N ARG A 73 -24.49 -14.70 -12.73
CA ARG A 73 -25.22 -15.89 -12.32
C ARG A 73 -26.31 -16.14 -13.36
N SER A 74 -26.12 -17.12 -14.24
CA SER A 74 -27.22 -17.65 -15.04
C SER A 74 -28.18 -18.33 -14.07
N LEU A 75 -29.28 -17.64 -13.73
CA LEU A 75 -30.42 -18.26 -13.08
C LEU A 75 -30.99 -19.27 -14.09
N LEU A 76 -30.85 -20.56 -13.77
CA LEU A 76 -31.49 -21.62 -14.54
C LEU A 76 -33.00 -21.43 -14.46
N PRO A 77 -33.74 -21.51 -15.58
CA PRO A 77 -35.20 -21.40 -15.56
C PRO A 77 -35.80 -22.55 -14.74
N GLY A 78 -36.40 -22.25 -13.59
CA GLY A 78 -37.14 -23.22 -12.77
C GLY A 78 -37.03 -23.13 -11.25
N MET A 79 -36.29 -22.16 -10.68
CA MET A 79 -36.41 -21.87 -9.24
C MET A 79 -37.35 -20.68 -9.05
N GLU A 80 -38.62 -21.01 -8.82
CA GLU A 80 -39.59 -20.08 -8.26
C GLU A 80 -39.10 -19.58 -6.90
N GLU A 81 -39.39 -18.32 -6.60
CA GLU A 81 -39.14 -17.68 -5.30
C GLU A 81 -39.91 -18.43 -4.22
N GLU A 82 -39.27 -19.40 -3.56
CA GLU A 82 -39.69 -19.84 -2.24
C GLU A 82 -38.89 -19.09 -1.19
N ASP A 83 -39.62 -18.30 -0.41
CA ASP A 83 -39.23 -17.79 0.90
C ASP A 83 -38.41 -18.83 1.66
N ALA A 84 -37.10 -18.58 1.70
CA ALA A 84 -36.19 -19.19 2.65
C ALA A 84 -35.54 -18.07 3.45
N GLU A 85 -36.34 -17.50 4.34
CA GLU A 85 -35.91 -17.09 5.67
C GLU A 85 -35.09 -18.25 6.29
N ARG A 86 -33.78 -18.31 5.96
CA ARG A 86 -32.74 -19.15 6.57
C ARG A 86 -31.43 -18.99 5.81
N THR A 87 -30.67 -17.96 6.18
CA THR A 87 -29.27 -18.13 6.55
C THR A 87 -28.83 -16.89 7.34
N ASP A 88 -29.39 -16.72 8.54
CA ASP A 88 -28.60 -16.23 9.68
C ASP A 88 -27.73 -17.40 10.18
N GLY A 89 -27.05 -18.05 9.23
CA GLY A 89 -26.12 -19.13 9.50
C GLY A 89 -24.85 -18.44 9.93
N ASP A 90 -24.66 -18.36 11.25
CA ASP A 90 -23.39 -18.09 11.95
C ASP A 90 -22.28 -17.78 10.96
N GLN A 91 -22.15 -16.49 10.63
CA GLN A 91 -20.98 -16.02 9.93
C GLN A 91 -19.84 -16.31 10.89
N HIS A 92 -19.21 -17.48 10.75
CA HIS A 92 -17.99 -17.86 11.45
C HIS A 92 -16.95 -16.85 11.00
N HIS A 93 -16.95 -15.73 11.71
CA HIS A 93 -16.04 -14.65 11.49
C HIS A 93 -14.67 -15.24 11.69
N CYS A 94 -13.95 -15.42 10.59
CA CYS A 94 -12.56 -15.85 10.66
C CYS A 94 -11.84 -14.91 11.66
N THR A 95 -11.15 -15.50 12.64
CA THR A 95 -10.45 -14.77 13.69
C THR A 95 -9.44 -13.78 13.10
N GLN A 96 -8.82 -14.16 11.97
CA GLN A 96 -7.95 -13.31 11.17
C GLN A 96 -8.71 -12.10 10.59
N CYS A 97 -9.92 -12.31 10.05
CA CYS A 97 -10.75 -11.22 9.53
C CYS A 97 -11.16 -10.24 10.65
N GLN A 98 -11.47 -10.74 11.85
CA GLN A 98 -11.78 -9.86 12.99
C GLN A 98 -10.56 -9.04 13.44
N LEU A 99 -9.39 -9.67 13.48
CA LEU A 99 -8.14 -9.00 13.86
C LEU A 99 -7.76 -7.91 12.85
N LEU A 100 -7.89 -8.20 11.55
CA LEU A 100 -7.64 -7.23 10.49
C LEU A 100 -8.63 -6.06 10.52
N LYS A 101 -9.92 -6.31 10.78
CA LYS A 101 -10.92 -5.25 10.96
C LYS A 101 -10.55 -4.32 12.12
N LYS A 102 -10.18 -4.88 13.27
CA LYS A 102 -9.73 -4.09 14.44
C LYS A 102 -8.50 -3.25 14.11
N LYS A 103 -7.51 -3.83 13.42
CA LYS A 103 -6.30 -3.11 13.00
C LYS A 103 -6.63 -1.96 12.05
N LEU A 104 -7.50 -2.20 11.07
CA LEU A 104 -7.94 -1.17 10.13
C LEU A 104 -8.67 -0.02 10.86
N GLU A 105 -9.54 -0.35 11.81
CA GLU A 105 -10.25 0.65 12.61
C GLU A 105 -9.28 1.51 13.44
N GLN A 106 -8.28 0.88 14.07
CA GLN A 106 -7.23 1.59 14.81
C GLN A 106 -6.42 2.52 13.90
N GLU A 107 -5.98 2.05 12.73
CA GLU A 107 -5.24 2.87 11.75
C GLU A 107 -6.09 4.02 11.22
N MET A 108 -7.38 3.80 10.96
CA MET A 108 -8.29 4.85 10.54
C MET A 108 -8.45 5.94 11.61
N GLN A 109 -8.62 5.53 12.88
CA GLN A 109 -8.70 6.48 14.00
C GLN A 109 -7.39 7.26 14.19
N HIS A 110 -6.24 6.58 14.06
CA HIS A 110 -4.93 7.20 14.15
C HIS A 110 -4.73 8.22 13.01
N THR A 111 -5.06 7.83 11.79
CA THR A 111 -4.99 8.70 10.60
C THR A 111 -5.88 9.94 10.77
N ALA A 112 -7.11 9.77 11.27
CA ALA A 112 -8.02 10.88 11.54
C ALA A 112 -7.55 11.84 12.65
N ARG A 113 -6.71 11.37 13.59
CA ARG A 113 -6.06 12.24 14.59
C ARG A 113 -4.95 13.06 13.93
N LEU A 114 -4.05 12.40 13.19
CA LEU A 114 -2.96 13.06 12.48
C LEU A 114 -3.46 14.09 11.47
N GLN A 115 -4.54 13.80 10.75
CA GLN A 115 -5.16 14.75 9.82
C GLN A 115 -5.62 16.02 10.54
N ARG A 116 -6.25 15.89 11.71
CA ARG A 116 -6.68 17.05 12.52
C ARG A 116 -5.48 17.88 13.00
N GLU A 117 -4.42 17.22 13.47
CA GLU A 117 -3.19 17.91 13.87
C GLU A 117 -2.53 18.64 12.70
N ALA A 118 -2.50 18.03 11.51
CA ALA A 118 -1.97 18.64 10.30
C ALA A 118 -2.80 19.85 9.86
N GLU A 119 -4.13 19.78 9.91
CA GLU A 119 -5.00 20.92 9.61
C GLU A 119 -4.82 22.08 10.60
N GLU A 120 -4.65 21.76 11.89
CA GLU A 120 -4.36 22.77 12.90
C GLU A 120 -3.00 23.43 12.64
N MET A 121 -1.97 22.63 12.35
CA MET A 121 -0.64 23.14 12.01
C MET A 121 -0.69 24.01 10.75
N LYS A 122 -1.45 23.62 9.73
CA LYS A 122 -1.68 24.42 8.52
C LYS A 122 -2.32 25.77 8.84
N LYS A 123 -3.33 25.81 9.70
CA LYS A 123 -3.96 27.07 10.16
C LYS A 123 -2.96 27.96 10.91
N ARG A 124 -2.11 27.36 11.75
CA ARG A 124 -1.05 28.09 12.47
C ARG A 124 -0.02 28.68 11.51
N LEU A 125 0.46 27.89 10.54
CA LEU A 125 1.40 28.35 9.51
C LEU A 125 0.82 29.49 8.67
N TYR A 126 -0.44 29.39 8.25
CA TYR A 126 -1.10 30.46 7.50
C TYR A 126 -1.17 31.79 8.28
N ARG A 127 -1.43 31.71 9.60
CA ARG A 127 -1.40 32.91 10.46
C ARG A 127 -0.01 33.51 10.56
N LEU A 128 1.02 32.67 10.71
CA LEU A 128 2.43 33.12 10.77
C LEU A 128 2.87 33.76 9.45
N ASP A 129 2.54 33.15 8.30
CA ASP A 129 2.83 33.70 6.96
C ASP A 129 2.21 35.10 6.76
N ARG A 130 0.97 35.30 7.21
CA ARG A 130 0.34 36.62 7.15
C ARG A 130 1.09 37.67 8.01
N ILE A 131 1.59 37.27 9.18
CA ILE A 131 2.38 38.16 10.04
C ILE A 131 3.72 38.46 9.39
N GLU A 132 4.41 37.45 8.88
CA GLU A 132 5.71 37.57 8.21
C GLU A 132 5.64 38.53 7.02
N LYS A 133 4.63 38.37 6.14
CA LYS A 133 4.36 39.32 5.04
C LYS A 133 4.08 40.73 5.52
N GLY A 134 3.40 40.87 6.66
CA GLY A 134 3.20 42.16 7.30
C GLY A 134 4.51 42.80 7.75
N LEU A 135 5.42 42.00 8.33
CA LEU A 135 6.73 42.44 8.81
C LEU A 135 7.69 42.79 7.67
N GLN A 136 7.66 42.06 6.55
CA GLN A 136 8.47 42.32 5.37
C GLN A 136 8.25 43.72 4.75
N ASN A 137 7.12 44.38 5.05
CA ASN A 137 6.88 45.76 4.62
C ASN A 137 7.67 46.80 5.44
N PHE A 138 8.20 46.43 6.61
CA PHE A 138 8.83 47.36 7.55
C PHE A 138 10.25 46.97 7.97
N LEU A 139 10.55 45.67 7.96
CA LEU A 139 11.80 45.10 8.42
C LEU A 139 12.58 44.52 7.26
N TYR A 140 13.91 44.54 7.36
CA TYR A 140 14.77 43.84 6.43
C TYR A 140 14.65 42.32 6.59
N GLU A 141 14.95 41.61 5.51
CA GLU A 141 14.83 40.17 5.42
C GLU A 141 15.62 39.41 6.52
N ASP A 142 16.78 39.91 6.92
CA ASP A 142 17.58 39.34 8.02
C ASP A 142 17.01 39.63 9.41
N GLN A 143 16.37 40.79 9.63
CA GLN A 143 15.60 41.08 10.84
C GLN A 143 14.41 40.13 10.99
N VAL A 144 13.66 39.91 9.92
CA VAL A 144 12.55 38.95 9.89
C VAL A 144 13.07 37.53 10.17
N ARG A 145 14.15 37.10 9.51
CA ARG A 145 14.79 35.80 9.78
C ARG A 145 15.28 35.65 11.22
N ALA A 146 15.86 36.69 11.80
CA ALA A 146 16.35 36.67 13.19
C ALA A 146 15.22 36.45 14.20
N LEU A 147 14.03 37.02 13.95
CA LEU A 147 12.84 36.81 14.78
C LEU A 147 12.31 35.37 14.73
N SER A 148 12.52 34.69 13.61
CA SER A 148 12.13 33.28 13.41
C SER A 148 13.08 32.29 14.08
N LEU A 149 14.27 32.71 14.52
CA LEU A 149 15.21 31.83 15.19
C LEU A 149 14.72 31.44 16.60
N ALA A 150 14.81 30.15 16.92
CA ALA A 150 14.52 29.67 18.28
C ALA A 150 15.44 30.37 19.29
N LYS A 151 14.93 30.70 20.49
CA LYS A 151 15.63 31.50 21.53
C LYS A 151 17.06 31.05 21.88
N ARG A 152 17.41 29.79 21.59
CA ARG A 152 18.75 29.19 21.81
C ARG A 152 19.73 29.41 20.66
N SER A 153 19.25 29.74 19.46
CA SER A 153 20.05 30.07 18.28
C SER A 153 20.02 31.57 18.04
N ARG A 154 20.89 32.34 18.70
CA ARG A 154 20.94 33.82 18.57
C ARG A 154 21.96 34.32 17.54
N ARG A 155 22.51 33.45 16.70
CA ARG A 155 23.46 33.87 15.67
C ARG A 155 22.71 34.27 14.41
N ALA A 156 22.17 35.49 14.42
CA ALA A 156 21.76 36.16 13.20
C ALA A 156 22.99 36.78 12.54
N VAL A 157 23.12 36.60 11.23
CA VAL A 157 24.12 37.30 10.40
C VAL A 157 23.38 38.44 9.71
N TRP A 158 23.88 39.66 9.91
CA TRP A 158 23.28 40.88 9.40
C TRP A 158 23.90 41.25 8.05
N SER A 159 23.08 41.68 7.09
CA SER A 159 23.58 42.28 5.86
C SER A 159 24.07 43.71 6.14
N PRO A 160 24.91 44.30 5.26
CA PRO A 160 25.36 45.68 5.44
C PRO A 160 24.25 46.74 5.34
N GLU A 161 23.09 46.35 4.80
CA GLU A 161 21.93 47.21 4.54
C GLU A 161 21.00 47.33 5.76
N THR A 162 21.24 46.52 6.78
CA THR A 162 20.41 46.35 7.98
C THR A 162 20.99 47.06 9.19
#